data_AF-A0A413RRE7-F1
#
_entry.id   AF-A0A413RRE7-F1
#
_cell.length_a   1.000
_cell.length_b   1.000
_cell.length_c   1.000
_cell.angle_alpha   90.00
_cell.angle_beta   90.00
_cell.angle_gamma   90.00
#
_symmetry.space_group_name_H-M   'P 1'
#
loop_
_entity.id
_entity.type
_entity.pdbx_description
1 polymer ?
#
loop_
_entity_poly.entity_id
_entity_poly.type
_entity_poly.pdbx_seq_one_letter_code
_entity_poly.pdbx_strand_id
1 'polypeptide(L)'
;MVRTTNNGYARIASRVSPSLTAIKVGGCSTKVRKGDAATLLRWVARQIHTGGIESASTVFGWRDPAVNASAGGIPTSNHLSGTAIDYNGGRHPYEATRPHNWSSGWSASDQTAIRAILEATSGTVKWGLDYGPGFRDAMHFEVKASATAVSRAAARLTTGWVTVSSDFLNGRSKPSTTAPIKFLRTKGFRIRFVEVAYREGRIWLRTKFNTWYAADLTTW
;
A
#
# COMPACT_ATOMS: atom_id res chain seq x y z
N MET A 1 11.33 -29.23 -1.24
CA MET A 1 10.74 -28.15 -0.42
C MET A 1 10.75 -26.85 -1.22
N VAL A 2 9.61 -26.18 -1.35
CA VAL A 2 9.51 -24.89 -2.06
C VAL A 2 10.37 -23.84 -1.35
N ARG A 3 11.36 -23.27 -2.06
CA ARG A 3 12.32 -22.28 -1.52
C ARG A 3 11.83 -20.83 -1.65
N THR A 4 10.95 -20.56 -2.62
CA THR A 4 10.47 -19.21 -2.97
C THR A 4 8.94 -19.12 -2.92
N THR A 5 8.41 -17.93 -2.65
CA THR A 5 6.97 -17.65 -2.70
C THR A 5 6.52 -17.32 -4.13
N ASN A 6 5.20 -17.17 -4.37
CA ASN A 6 4.62 -16.93 -5.70
C ASN A 6 5.22 -15.72 -6.44
N ASN A 7 5.71 -14.72 -5.71
CA ASN A 7 6.37 -13.54 -6.27
C ASN A 7 7.91 -13.68 -6.40
N GLY A 8 8.46 -14.88 -6.23
CA GLY A 8 9.89 -15.17 -6.41
C GLY A 8 10.79 -14.86 -5.21
N TYR A 9 10.27 -14.30 -4.12
CA TYR A 9 11.08 -14.01 -2.93
C TYR A 9 11.39 -15.27 -2.13
N ALA A 10 12.60 -15.35 -1.57
CA ALA A 10 12.96 -16.42 -0.66
C ALA A 10 12.07 -16.42 0.59
N ARG A 11 11.61 -17.61 0.99
CA ARG A 11 10.88 -17.82 2.24
C ARG A 11 11.76 -17.45 3.43
N ILE A 12 11.12 -16.95 4.48
CA ILE A 12 11.77 -16.62 5.74
C ILE A 12 11.31 -17.65 6.77
N ALA A 13 12.27 -18.37 7.37
CA ALA A 13 11.98 -19.51 8.22
C ALA A 13 11.56 -19.15 9.66
N SER A 14 11.85 -17.93 10.12
CA SER A 14 11.63 -17.57 11.52
C SER A 14 11.24 -16.10 11.70
N ARG A 15 10.39 -15.86 12.71
CA ARG A 15 9.91 -14.54 13.12
C ARG A 15 11.05 -13.61 13.54
N VAL A 16 12.17 -14.14 14.03
CA VAL A 16 13.33 -13.34 14.47
C VAL A 16 14.35 -13.09 13.37
N SER A 17 14.07 -13.49 12.13
CA SER A 17 14.97 -13.28 10.99
C SER A 17 15.33 -11.79 10.82
N PRO A 18 16.60 -11.45 10.56
CA PRO A 18 17.04 -10.07 10.28
C PRO A 18 16.50 -9.54 8.95
N SER A 19 15.93 -10.41 8.10
CA SER A 19 15.24 -10.02 6.87
C SER A 19 13.84 -9.45 7.11
N LEU A 20 13.33 -9.49 8.35
CA LEU A 20 12.04 -8.91 8.72
C LEU A 20 12.22 -7.59 9.48
N THR A 21 11.29 -6.67 9.26
CA THR A 21 11.14 -5.43 10.04
C THR A 21 9.70 -5.26 10.48
N ALA A 22 9.50 -4.59 11.62
CA ALA A 22 8.16 -4.26 12.08
C ALA A 22 7.61 -3.04 11.35
N ILE A 23 6.34 -3.10 10.95
CA ILE A 23 5.54 -1.95 10.54
C ILE A 23 4.43 -1.74 11.57
N LYS A 24 4.04 -0.48 11.78
CA LYS A 24 2.99 -0.09 12.71
C LYS A 24 1.97 0.81 12.01
N VAL A 25 0.68 0.50 12.17
CA VAL A 25 -0.45 1.23 11.58
C VAL A 25 -1.63 1.17 12.52
N GLY A 26 -2.19 2.31 12.93
CA GLY A 26 -3.40 2.36 13.78
C GLY A 26 -3.32 1.51 15.05
N GLY A 27 -2.18 1.52 15.75
CA GLY A 27 -1.95 0.67 16.93
C GLY A 27 -1.60 -0.80 16.63
N CYS A 28 -1.89 -1.29 15.43
CA CYS A 28 -1.49 -2.63 14.99
C CYS A 28 0.01 -2.69 14.69
N SER A 29 0.63 -3.84 14.94
CA SER A 29 2.01 -4.11 14.54
C SER A 29 2.15 -5.48 13.90
N THR A 30 2.88 -5.54 12.80
CA THR A 30 3.23 -6.80 12.12
C THR A 30 4.63 -6.74 11.55
N LYS A 31 5.17 -7.91 11.17
CA LYS A 31 6.46 -8.02 10.49
C LYS A 31 6.27 -8.17 8.99
N VAL A 32 7.12 -7.52 8.21
CA VAL A 32 7.21 -7.66 6.75
C VAL A 32 8.67 -7.71 6.33
N ARG A 33 8.95 -8.12 5.10
CA ARG A 33 10.31 -8.15 4.54
C ARG A 33 10.89 -6.74 4.55
N LYS A 34 12.06 -6.59 5.17
CA LYS A 34 12.82 -5.34 5.24
C LYS A 34 13.14 -4.81 3.83
N GLY A 35 13.35 -3.49 3.75
CA GLY A 35 13.68 -2.80 2.50
C GLY A 35 12.43 -2.29 1.78
N ASP A 36 12.48 -2.27 0.46
CA ASP A 36 11.47 -1.63 -0.38
C ASP A 36 10.08 -2.27 -0.25
N ALA A 37 10.01 -3.59 -0.01
CA ALA A 37 8.75 -4.28 0.30
C ALA A 37 8.09 -3.72 1.57
N ALA A 38 8.85 -3.49 2.64
CA ALA A 38 8.34 -2.86 3.86
C ALA A 38 7.86 -1.43 3.60
N THR A 39 8.57 -0.66 2.78
CA THR A 39 8.17 0.70 2.40
C THR A 39 6.81 0.70 1.72
N LEU A 40 6.61 -0.14 0.71
CA LEU A 40 5.37 -0.24 -0.04
C LEU A 40 4.19 -0.71 0.83
N LEU A 41 4.34 -1.84 1.52
CA LEU A 41 3.26 -2.43 2.32
C LEU A 41 2.86 -1.54 3.50
N ARG A 42 3.84 -0.91 4.18
CA ARG A 42 3.57 0.09 5.22
C ARG A 42 2.82 1.29 4.65
N TRP A 43 3.23 1.77 3.47
CA TRP A 43 2.61 2.94 2.86
C TRP A 43 1.15 2.64 2.50
N VAL A 44 0.87 1.50 1.84
CA VAL A 44 -0.51 1.08 1.50
C VAL A 44 -1.39 1.00 2.76
N ALA A 45 -0.97 0.24 3.78
CA ALA A 45 -1.74 0.11 5.02
C ALA A 45 -1.96 1.46 5.72
N ARG A 46 -0.94 2.34 5.74
CA ARG A 46 -1.05 3.67 6.32
C ARG A 46 -2.01 4.57 5.53
N GLN A 47 -2.05 4.48 4.21
CA GLN A 47 -2.99 5.25 3.41
C GLN A 47 -4.43 4.79 3.61
N ILE A 48 -4.67 3.48 3.73
CA ILE A 48 -6.01 2.95 4.08
C ILE A 48 -6.46 3.52 5.43
N HIS A 49 -5.59 3.45 6.45
CA HIS A 49 -5.89 3.95 7.79
C HIS A 49 -6.09 5.47 7.84
N THR A 50 -5.16 6.24 7.27
CA THR A 50 -5.13 7.70 7.45
C THR A 50 -5.83 8.48 6.35
N GLY A 51 -6.19 7.82 5.25
CA GLY A 51 -6.91 8.37 4.11
C GLY A 51 -8.42 8.46 4.30
N GLY A 52 -8.94 8.01 5.45
CA GLY A 52 -10.37 8.01 5.76
C GLY A 52 -11.15 6.85 5.15
N ILE A 53 -10.47 5.77 4.73
CA ILE A 53 -11.11 4.59 4.15
C ILE A 53 -11.58 3.67 5.29
N GLU A 54 -10.65 3.14 6.07
CA GLU A 54 -10.99 2.33 7.23
C GLU A 54 -9.84 2.27 8.23
N SER A 55 -10.15 2.45 9.52
CA SER A 55 -9.13 2.36 10.57
C SER A 55 -8.60 0.94 10.75
N ALA A 56 -7.28 0.82 10.91
CA ALA A 56 -6.66 -0.48 11.16
C ALA A 56 -7.08 -1.01 12.54
N SER A 57 -7.62 -2.22 12.55
CA SER A 57 -7.97 -2.98 13.75
C SER A 57 -7.16 -4.28 13.83
N THR A 58 -6.80 -4.85 12.68
CA THR A 58 -5.82 -5.93 12.55
C THR A 58 -4.99 -5.73 11.29
N VAL A 59 -3.69 -5.95 11.36
CA VAL A 59 -2.82 -6.06 10.19
C VAL A 59 -1.92 -7.26 10.38
N PHE A 60 -2.04 -8.27 9.53
CA PHE A 60 -1.18 -9.45 9.55
C PHE A 60 -0.18 -9.37 8.40
N GLY A 61 1.06 -9.81 8.63
CA GLY A 61 2.16 -9.71 7.67
C GLY A 61 2.81 -11.07 7.54
N TRP A 62 4.12 -11.16 7.72
CA TRP A 62 4.85 -12.42 7.72
C TRP A 62 4.20 -13.47 8.62
N ARG A 63 4.08 -14.69 8.09
CA ARG A 63 3.53 -15.85 8.79
C ARG A 63 4.59 -16.95 8.88
N ASP A 64 4.64 -17.56 10.06
CA ASP A 64 5.32 -18.84 10.24
C ASP A 64 4.69 -19.89 9.30
N PRO A 65 5.46 -20.84 8.72
CA PRO A 65 4.92 -21.88 7.86
C PRO A 65 3.74 -22.68 8.46
N ALA A 66 3.81 -23.02 9.75
CA ALA A 66 2.74 -23.76 10.42
C ALA A 66 1.49 -22.89 10.58
N VAL A 67 1.67 -21.62 10.97
CA VAL A 67 0.56 -20.64 11.08
C VAL A 67 -0.07 -20.35 9.72
N ASN A 68 0.74 -20.27 8.66
CA ASN A 68 0.24 -20.10 7.30
C ASN A 68 -0.63 -21.29 6.89
N ALA A 69 -0.17 -22.52 7.13
CA ALA A 69 -0.92 -23.73 6.81
C ALA A 69 -2.22 -23.83 7.62
N SER A 70 -2.19 -23.54 8.93
CA SER A 70 -3.39 -23.57 9.78
C SER A 70 -4.43 -22.51 9.39
N ALA A 71 -3.99 -21.40 8.79
CA ALA A 71 -4.86 -20.36 8.26
C ALA A 71 -5.38 -20.65 6.83
N GLY A 72 -5.15 -21.85 6.29
CA GLY A 72 -5.55 -22.22 4.92
C GLY A 72 -4.65 -21.64 3.82
N GLY A 73 -3.49 -21.09 4.18
CA GLY A 73 -2.54 -20.53 3.23
C GLY A 73 -1.79 -21.60 2.45
N ILE A 74 -1.58 -21.36 1.15
CA ILE A 74 -0.84 -22.26 0.28
C ILE A 74 0.67 -22.28 0.58
N PRO A 75 1.41 -23.34 0.21
CA PRO A 75 2.86 -23.47 0.47
C PRO A 75 3.74 -22.38 -0.15
N THR A 76 3.24 -21.69 -1.19
CA THR A 76 3.92 -20.60 -1.90
C THR A 76 3.40 -19.21 -1.52
N SER A 77 2.61 -19.09 -0.45
CA SER A 77 2.03 -17.82 0.04
C SER A 77 3.08 -16.72 0.24
N ASN A 78 2.79 -15.51 -0.24
CA ASN A 78 3.68 -14.36 -0.10
C ASN A 78 3.79 -13.83 1.34
N HIS A 79 2.96 -14.30 2.28
CA HIS A 79 3.19 -14.11 3.72
C HIS A 79 4.48 -14.81 4.19
N LEU A 80 4.86 -15.94 3.58
CA LEU A 80 6.02 -16.73 4.02
C LEU A 80 7.36 -16.04 3.75
N SER A 81 7.40 -15.11 2.79
CA SER A 81 8.57 -14.28 2.49
C SER A 81 8.47 -12.87 3.06
N GLY A 82 7.37 -12.55 3.75
CA GLY A 82 7.10 -11.24 4.36
C GLY A 82 6.68 -10.16 3.37
N THR A 83 6.28 -10.52 2.15
CA THR A 83 5.96 -9.57 1.07
C THR A 83 4.46 -9.41 0.85
N ALA A 84 3.65 -9.77 1.84
CA ALA A 84 2.22 -9.54 1.84
C ALA A 84 1.72 -9.08 3.21
N ILE A 85 0.58 -8.40 3.21
CA ILE A 85 -0.20 -8.07 4.40
C ILE A 85 -1.68 -8.40 4.19
N ASP A 86 -2.36 -8.76 5.27
CA ASP A 86 -3.82 -8.82 5.34
C ASP A 86 -4.31 -7.70 6.25
N TYR A 87 -5.17 -6.83 5.71
CA TYR A 87 -5.73 -5.67 6.41
C TYR A 87 -7.17 -5.97 6.86
N ASN A 88 -7.45 -5.85 8.16
CA ASN A 88 -8.77 -6.05 8.74
C ASN A 88 -9.47 -7.35 8.29
N GLY A 89 -8.74 -8.47 8.30
CA GLY A 89 -9.19 -9.73 7.69
C GLY A 89 -10.55 -10.27 8.14
N GLY A 90 -10.95 -10.02 9.39
CA GLY A 90 -12.28 -10.40 9.88
C GLY A 90 -13.43 -9.65 9.19
N ARG A 91 -13.17 -8.45 8.65
CA ARG A 91 -14.14 -7.61 7.92
C ARG A 91 -14.09 -7.83 6.41
N HIS A 92 -12.96 -8.34 5.89
CA HIS A 92 -12.70 -8.49 4.46
C HIS A 92 -12.29 -9.93 4.13
N PRO A 93 -13.25 -10.89 4.18
CA PRO A 93 -12.93 -12.30 4.12
C PRO A 93 -12.40 -12.74 2.75
N TYR A 94 -11.63 -13.82 2.77
CA TYR A 94 -11.26 -14.57 1.57
C TYR A 94 -12.46 -15.38 1.04
N GLU A 95 -12.76 -15.28 -0.25
CA GLU A 95 -13.94 -15.88 -0.89
C GLU A 95 -14.05 -17.38 -0.71
N ALA A 96 -12.93 -18.11 -0.83
CA ALA A 96 -12.95 -19.55 -0.66
C ALA A 96 -13.41 -19.99 0.75
N THR A 97 -13.38 -19.09 1.74
CA THR A 97 -13.87 -19.36 3.09
C THR A 97 -15.36 -19.02 3.28
N ARG A 98 -16.02 -18.44 2.26
CA ARG A 98 -17.41 -17.96 2.28
C ARG A 98 -18.19 -18.35 0.99
N PRO A 99 -18.31 -19.64 0.65
CA PRO A 99 -18.76 -20.07 -0.68
C PRO A 99 -20.20 -19.69 -1.08
N HIS A 100 -21.07 -19.33 -0.11
CA HIS A 100 -22.51 -19.11 -0.37
C HIS A 100 -23.00 -17.68 -0.14
N ASN A 101 -22.15 -16.78 0.37
CA ASN A 101 -22.56 -15.42 0.76
C ASN A 101 -21.37 -14.46 0.85
N TRP A 102 -20.35 -14.66 0.01
CA TRP A 102 -19.17 -13.82 0.06
C TRP A 102 -19.48 -12.37 -0.32
N SER A 103 -18.96 -11.46 0.49
CA SER A 103 -18.80 -10.05 0.17
C SER A 103 -17.37 -9.66 0.56
N SER A 104 -16.77 -8.73 -0.19
CA SER A 104 -15.46 -8.18 0.14
C SER A 104 -15.46 -7.37 1.44
N GLY A 105 -16.64 -6.93 1.91
CA GLY A 105 -16.79 -6.02 3.05
C GLY A 105 -16.38 -4.57 2.75
N TRP A 106 -15.88 -4.28 1.55
CA TRP A 106 -15.52 -2.92 1.11
C TRP A 106 -16.66 -2.27 0.33
N SER A 107 -16.97 -1.01 0.63
CA SER A 107 -17.88 -0.23 -0.22
C SER A 107 -17.25 0.07 -1.58
N ALA A 108 -18.04 0.45 -2.57
CA ALA A 108 -17.53 0.81 -3.90
C ALA A 108 -16.55 2.00 -3.86
N SER A 109 -16.81 2.98 -2.98
CA SER A 109 -15.90 4.10 -2.74
C SER A 109 -14.59 3.67 -2.10
N ASP A 110 -14.62 2.73 -1.15
CA ASP A 110 -13.39 2.21 -0.53
C ASP A 110 -12.54 1.48 -1.56
N GLN A 111 -13.15 0.65 -2.40
CA GLN A 111 -12.43 -0.07 -3.45
C GLN A 111 -11.80 0.90 -4.46
N THR A 112 -12.49 1.97 -4.80
CA THR A 112 -11.96 3.02 -5.69
C THR A 112 -10.76 3.72 -5.04
N ALA A 113 -10.87 4.06 -3.76
CA ALA A 113 -9.82 4.70 -2.98
C ALA A 113 -8.58 3.81 -2.84
N ILE A 114 -8.78 2.52 -2.53
CA ILE A 114 -7.72 1.51 -2.44
C ILE A 114 -7.01 1.37 -3.80
N ARG A 115 -7.75 1.31 -4.91
CA ARG A 115 -7.13 1.26 -6.26
C ARG A 115 -6.30 2.50 -6.57
N ALA A 116 -6.74 3.70 -6.18
CA ALA A 116 -5.94 4.92 -6.32
C ALA A 116 -4.64 4.89 -5.48
N ILE A 117 -4.70 4.31 -4.28
CA ILE A 117 -3.52 4.05 -3.44
C ILE A 117 -2.57 3.09 -4.16
N LEU A 118 -3.07 1.97 -4.67
CA LEU A 118 -2.26 0.96 -5.36
C LEU A 118 -1.64 1.49 -6.65
N GLU A 119 -2.31 2.39 -7.36
CA GLU A 119 -1.74 3.06 -8.54
C GLU A 119 -0.50 3.91 -8.19
N ALA A 120 -0.50 4.57 -7.02
CA ALA A 120 0.69 5.28 -6.53
C ALA A 120 1.89 4.35 -6.26
N THR A 121 1.65 3.04 -6.05
CA THR A 121 2.71 2.02 -6.01
C THR A 121 3.21 1.61 -7.40
N SER A 122 2.76 2.27 -8.46
CA SER A 122 3.07 1.95 -9.87
C SER A 122 2.74 0.49 -10.22
N GLY A 123 1.62 -0.02 -9.66
CA GLY A 123 1.15 -1.38 -9.85
C GLY A 123 2.02 -2.48 -9.23
N THR A 124 3.02 -2.13 -8.40
CA THR A 124 3.94 -3.09 -7.77
C THR A 124 3.34 -3.82 -6.58
N VAL A 125 2.32 -3.23 -5.94
CA VAL A 125 1.46 -3.91 -4.97
C VAL A 125 0.15 -4.29 -5.67
N LYS A 126 -0.25 -5.55 -5.51
CA LYS A 126 -1.51 -6.11 -6.01
C LYS A 126 -2.48 -6.36 -4.87
N TRP A 127 -3.76 -6.37 -5.20
CA TRP A 127 -4.84 -6.66 -4.28
C TRP A 127 -5.46 -8.02 -4.60
N GLY A 128 -5.61 -8.86 -3.60
CA GLY A 128 -6.27 -10.16 -3.74
C GLY A 128 -7.74 -10.05 -4.14
N LEU A 129 -8.38 -8.89 -3.95
CA LEU A 129 -9.75 -8.66 -4.43
C LEU A 129 -9.85 -8.79 -5.96
N ASP A 130 -8.77 -8.51 -6.68
CA ASP A 130 -8.72 -8.58 -8.15
C ASP A 130 -8.37 -9.99 -8.67
N TYR A 131 -8.32 -11.01 -7.80
CA TYR A 131 -8.21 -12.41 -8.22
C TYR A 131 -9.51 -12.93 -8.83
N GLY A 132 -9.43 -14.07 -9.52
CA GLY A 132 -10.60 -14.68 -10.16
C GLY A 132 -11.69 -15.09 -9.16
N PRO A 133 -12.96 -15.18 -9.59
CA PRO A 133 -14.06 -15.67 -8.75
C PRO A 133 -13.74 -17.02 -8.10
N GLY A 134 -14.17 -17.18 -6.84
CA GLY A 134 -13.79 -18.29 -5.96
C GLY A 134 -12.48 -18.07 -5.19
N PHE A 135 -11.64 -17.12 -5.62
CA PHE A 135 -10.33 -16.84 -5.05
C PHE A 135 -10.13 -15.36 -4.68
N ARG A 136 -11.19 -14.54 -4.66
CA ARG A 136 -11.05 -13.13 -4.28
C ARG A 136 -10.70 -13.00 -2.82
N ASP A 137 -9.60 -12.31 -2.52
CA ASP A 137 -9.09 -12.12 -1.15
C ASP A 137 -9.03 -10.63 -0.80
N ALA A 138 -10.12 -10.13 -0.20
CA ALA A 138 -10.37 -8.71 0.00
C ALA A 138 -9.45 -8.05 1.04
N MET A 139 -8.88 -8.83 1.96
CA MET A 139 -7.91 -8.35 2.94
C MET A 139 -6.49 -8.27 2.40
N HIS A 140 -6.18 -9.01 1.34
CA HIS A 140 -4.81 -9.37 0.98
C HIS A 140 -4.12 -8.40 0.03
N PHE A 141 -2.97 -7.87 0.42
CA PHE A 141 -2.13 -7.02 -0.42
C PHE A 141 -0.72 -7.60 -0.52
N GLU A 142 -0.20 -7.74 -1.74
CA GLU A 142 1.10 -8.37 -1.97
C GLU A 142 1.99 -7.58 -2.93
N VAL A 143 3.30 -7.64 -2.70
CA VAL A 143 4.29 -7.16 -3.67
C VAL A 143 4.38 -8.18 -4.80
N LYS A 144 4.16 -7.75 -6.05
CA LYS A 144 4.26 -8.58 -7.24
C LYS A 144 4.82 -7.79 -8.43
N ALA A 145 6.14 -7.62 -8.42
CA ALA A 145 6.90 -6.98 -9.48
C ALA A 145 8.40 -7.35 -9.37
N SER A 146 9.20 -6.97 -10.39
CA SER A 146 10.65 -7.13 -10.32
C SER A 146 11.27 -6.26 -9.22
N ALA A 147 12.42 -6.67 -8.67
CA ALA A 147 13.12 -5.90 -7.64
C ALA A 147 13.39 -4.45 -8.06
N THR A 148 13.76 -4.22 -9.31
CA THR A 148 13.97 -2.87 -9.88
C THR A 148 12.68 -2.04 -9.85
N ALA A 149 11.54 -2.62 -10.23
CA ALA A 149 10.25 -1.92 -10.21
C ALA A 149 9.82 -1.60 -8.77
N VAL A 150 9.97 -2.56 -7.85
CA VAL A 150 9.71 -2.40 -6.41
C VAL A 150 10.55 -1.27 -5.82
N SER A 151 11.84 -1.22 -6.17
CA SER A 151 12.75 -0.18 -5.68
C SER A 151 12.39 1.22 -6.18
N ARG A 152 12.08 1.34 -7.48
CA ARG A 152 11.59 2.61 -8.05
C ARG A 152 10.29 3.07 -7.39
N ALA A 153 9.32 2.18 -7.22
CA ALA A 153 8.05 2.51 -6.57
C ALA A 153 8.25 2.94 -5.10
N ALA A 154 9.11 2.24 -4.35
CA ALA A 154 9.43 2.60 -2.97
C ALA A 154 10.10 3.98 -2.89
N ALA A 155 11.08 4.27 -3.74
CA ALA A 155 11.73 5.57 -3.80
C ALA A 155 10.71 6.69 -4.07
N ARG A 156 9.83 6.48 -5.06
CA ARG A 156 8.77 7.42 -5.48
C ARG A 156 7.83 7.83 -4.33
N LEU A 157 7.60 6.95 -3.35
CA LEU A 157 6.71 7.21 -2.21
C LEU A 157 7.39 7.90 -1.02
N THR A 158 8.72 8.04 -1.03
CA THR A 158 9.49 8.58 0.11
C THR A 158 9.81 10.07 -0.06
N THR A 159 10.55 10.41 -1.12
CA THR A 159 10.94 11.78 -1.45
C THR A 159 11.34 11.82 -2.91
N GLY A 160 11.21 12.99 -3.54
CA GLY A 160 11.61 13.12 -4.93
C GLY A 160 11.38 14.52 -5.45
N TRP A 161 11.66 14.66 -6.73
CA TRP A 161 11.37 15.86 -7.51
C TRP A 161 10.26 15.54 -8.49
N VAL A 162 9.30 16.46 -8.59
CA VAL A 162 8.26 16.43 -9.61
C VAL A 162 8.26 17.76 -10.35
N THR A 163 7.79 17.74 -11.59
CA THR A 163 7.62 18.96 -12.38
C THR A 163 6.14 19.25 -12.51
N VAL A 164 5.75 20.51 -12.30
CA VAL A 164 4.37 20.96 -12.51
C VAL A 164 4.01 20.79 -13.98
N SER A 165 2.96 20.04 -14.26
CA SER A 165 2.50 19.75 -15.63
C SER A 165 1.30 20.61 -16.06
N SER A 166 0.53 21.12 -15.09
CA SER A 166 -0.59 22.04 -15.32
C SER A 166 -0.12 23.49 -15.45
N ASP A 167 -0.96 24.34 -16.04
CA ASP A 167 -0.68 25.78 -16.14
C ASP A 167 -0.51 26.42 -14.76
N PHE A 168 -1.36 26.00 -13.82
CA PHE A 168 -1.29 26.39 -12.42
C PHE A 168 -1.44 25.18 -11.49
N LEU A 169 -0.69 25.21 -10.40
CA LEU A 169 -0.75 24.24 -9.33
C LEU A 169 -0.81 24.96 -7.98
N ASN A 170 -1.91 24.71 -7.28
CA ASN A 170 -2.22 25.32 -5.99
C ASN A 170 -1.53 24.54 -4.87
N GLY A 171 -0.54 25.16 -4.24
CA GLY A 171 0.06 24.71 -3.00
C GLY A 171 -0.79 25.10 -1.81
N ARG A 172 -1.16 24.13 -0.97
CA ARG A 172 -2.14 24.29 0.11
C ARG A 172 -1.56 24.02 1.49
N SER A 173 -2.23 24.51 2.54
CA SER A 173 -1.81 24.32 3.93
C SER A 173 -2.01 22.90 4.46
N LYS A 174 -2.97 22.16 3.90
CA LYS A 174 -3.26 20.76 4.20
C LYS A 174 -3.68 20.04 2.90
N PRO A 175 -3.61 18.69 2.86
CA PRO A 175 -3.95 17.91 1.67
C PRO A 175 -5.47 17.83 1.49
N SER A 176 -6.06 18.95 1.11
CA SER A 176 -7.50 19.12 0.96
C SER A 176 -7.81 20.12 -0.13
N THR A 177 -8.78 19.80 -0.97
CA THR A 177 -9.26 20.65 -2.07
C THR A 177 -9.91 21.94 -1.58
N THR A 178 -10.42 21.95 -0.35
CA THR A 178 -11.05 23.11 0.30
C THR A 178 -10.07 23.96 1.11
N ALA A 179 -8.82 23.51 1.30
CA ALA A 179 -7.85 24.24 2.10
C ALA A 179 -7.36 25.52 1.42
N PRO A 180 -7.02 26.57 2.19
CA PRO A 180 -6.47 27.81 1.65
C PRO A 180 -5.23 27.57 0.78
N ILE A 181 -5.16 28.31 -0.33
CA ILE A 181 -4.01 28.34 -1.21
C ILE A 181 -2.92 29.19 -0.55
N LYS A 182 -1.74 28.62 -0.36
CA LYS A 182 -0.54 29.31 0.15
C LYS A 182 0.33 29.82 -0.99
N PHE A 183 0.44 29.04 -2.05
CA PHE A 183 1.35 29.32 -3.16
C PHE A 183 0.74 28.88 -4.47
N LEU A 184 0.97 29.67 -5.51
CA LEU A 184 0.76 29.25 -6.89
C LEU A 184 2.10 28.86 -7.51
N ARG A 185 2.10 27.78 -8.28
CA ARG A 185 3.21 27.36 -9.12
C ARG A 185 2.72 27.19 -10.54
N THR A 186 3.57 27.51 -11.49
CA THR A 186 3.28 27.39 -12.91
C THR A 186 3.96 26.19 -13.52
N LYS A 187 3.50 25.80 -14.70
CA LYS A 187 4.08 24.74 -15.51
C LYS A 187 5.61 24.85 -15.59
N GLY A 188 6.30 23.71 -15.45
CA GLY A 188 7.77 23.64 -15.47
C GLY A 188 8.44 23.89 -14.13
N PHE A 189 7.73 24.43 -13.12
CA PHE A 189 8.29 24.57 -11.78
C PHE A 189 8.60 23.20 -11.17
N ARG A 190 9.74 23.07 -10.48
CA ARG A 190 10.16 21.82 -9.82
C ARG A 190 9.84 21.84 -8.34
N ILE A 191 9.14 20.81 -7.88
CA ILE A 191 8.75 20.65 -6.47
C ILE A 191 9.53 19.48 -5.90
N ARG A 192 10.20 19.72 -4.76
CA ARG A 192 10.76 18.65 -3.95
C ARG A 192 9.75 18.25 -2.87
N PHE A 193 9.26 17.02 -2.94
CA PHE A 193 8.39 16.46 -1.90
C PHE A 193 9.19 15.59 -0.92
N VAL A 194 8.66 15.49 0.29
CA VAL A 194 9.20 14.68 1.40
C VAL A 194 8.16 13.70 1.95
N GLU A 195 6.95 13.72 1.39
CA GLU A 195 5.87 12.79 1.73
C GLU A 195 4.86 12.69 0.59
N VAL A 196 4.34 11.49 0.41
CA VAL A 196 3.22 11.16 -0.48
C VAL A 196 2.07 10.61 0.37
N ALA A 197 0.87 11.17 0.23
CA ALA A 197 -0.29 10.76 1.00
C ALA A 197 -1.56 10.73 0.14
N TYR A 198 -2.46 9.78 0.41
CA TYR A 198 -3.78 9.74 -0.20
C TYR A 198 -4.80 10.45 0.70
N ARG A 199 -5.46 11.52 0.22
CA ARG A 199 -6.45 12.30 0.97
C ARG A 199 -7.51 12.86 0.03
N GLU A 200 -8.77 12.86 0.46
CA GLU A 200 -9.90 13.39 -0.31
C GLU A 200 -9.92 12.89 -1.77
N GLY A 201 -9.77 11.57 -1.97
CA GLY A 201 -9.84 11.00 -3.32
C GLY A 201 -8.56 11.10 -4.15
N ARG A 202 -7.48 11.74 -3.66
CA ARG A 202 -6.31 12.08 -4.47
C ARG A 202 -4.98 11.82 -3.78
N ILE A 203 -3.93 11.67 -4.58
CA ILE A 203 -2.55 11.66 -4.09
C ILE A 203 -2.05 13.10 -3.93
N TRP A 204 -1.45 13.38 -2.77
CA TRP A 204 -0.89 14.65 -2.40
C TRP A 204 0.60 14.52 -2.08
N LEU A 205 1.36 15.54 -2.45
CA LEU A 205 2.79 15.68 -2.23
C LEU A 205 3.03 16.78 -1.20
N ARG A 206 3.63 16.46 -0.06
CA ARG A 206 4.04 17.46 0.93
C ARG A 206 5.49 17.86 0.70
N THR A 207 5.76 19.16 0.73
CA THR A 207 7.12 19.70 0.75
C THR A 207 7.64 19.85 2.18
N LYS A 208 8.95 20.10 2.34
CA LYS A 208 9.55 20.40 3.66
C LYS A 208 8.94 21.62 4.37
N PHE A 209 8.24 22.48 3.63
CA PHE A 209 7.59 23.70 4.14
C PHE A 209 6.11 23.50 4.50
N ASN A 210 5.67 22.24 4.63
CA ASN A 210 4.27 21.88 4.90
C ASN A 210 3.29 22.51 3.89
N THR A 211 3.73 22.61 2.63
CA THR A 211 2.86 22.94 1.50
C THR A 211 2.53 21.66 0.77
N TRP A 212 1.25 21.45 0.50
CA TRP A 212 0.69 20.28 -0.16
C TRP A 212 0.28 20.60 -1.59
N TYR A 213 0.64 19.72 -2.51
CA TYR A 213 0.32 19.82 -3.92
C TYR A 213 -0.35 18.54 -4.40
N ALA A 214 -1.39 18.64 -5.23
CA ALA A 214 -2.04 17.46 -5.80
C ALA A 214 -1.12 16.84 -6.88
N ALA A 215 -0.87 15.54 -6.79
CA ALA A 215 0.13 14.85 -7.62
C ALA A 215 -0.33 14.66 -9.07
N ASP A 216 -1.64 14.61 -9.33
CA ASP A 216 -2.26 14.50 -10.66
C ASP A 216 -1.93 15.69 -11.58
N LEU A 217 -1.44 16.78 -11.01
CA LEU A 217 -1.02 17.99 -11.72
C LEU A 217 0.52 18.11 -11.83
N THR A 218 1.21 16.98 -11.67
CA THR A 218 2.66 16.88 -11.74
C THR A 218 3.10 15.68 -12.56
N THR A 219 4.31 15.73 -13.11
CA THR A 219 4.99 14.55 -13.65
C THR A 219 5.95 14.00 -12.62
N TRP A 220 5.80 12.70 -12.31
CA TRP A 220 6.53 11.98 -11.27
C TRP A 220 6.62 10.49 -11.60
#